data_AF-A0A4R8MHB7-F1
#
_entry.id   AF-A0A4R8MHB7-F1
#
_cell.length_a   1.000
_cell.length_b   1.000
_cell.length_c   1.000
_cell.angle_alpha   90.00
_cell.angle_beta   90.00
_cell.angle_gamma   90.00
#
_symmetry.space_group_name_H-M   'P 1'
#
loop_
_entity.id
_entity.type
_entity.pdbx_description
1 polymer ?
#
loop_
_entity_poly.entity_id
_entity_poly.type
_entity_poly.pdbx_seq_one_letter_code
_entity_poly.pdbx_strand_id
1 'polypeptide(L)'
;MTLELIIFIAAVLFGIFIYWRESRNNGLYRFFNKVINSKALQMKPEDKTGFVYKQSFLLRLVFVGFLFLIGIVVVRFLIPIDVATISIFASMIVGTIIGTYLANFIFKSSEVIEEQTDSLEDIMQDTIEKGKDFIEDLTSKDDLEIETVKREQPKVEEKSARERLKDKGLL
;
A
#
# COMPACT_ATOMS: atom_id res chain seq x y z
N MET A 1 19.41 3.77 22.51
CA MET A 1 18.00 3.30 22.38
C MET A 1 17.00 4.44 22.21
N THR A 2 16.75 5.32 23.19
CA THR A 2 15.70 6.37 23.07
C THR A 2 15.96 7.38 21.95
N LEU A 3 17.18 7.95 21.89
CA LEU A 3 17.56 8.93 20.87
C LEU A 3 17.64 8.31 19.47
N GLU A 4 18.13 7.07 19.35
CA GLU A 4 18.17 6.32 18.09
C GLU A 4 16.76 6.08 17.54
N LEU A 5 15.80 5.74 18.41
CA LEU A 5 14.40 5.55 18.02
C LEU A 5 13.76 6.86 17.54
N ILE A 6 14.02 7.97 18.23
CA ILE A 6 13.53 9.30 17.81
C ILE A 6 14.10 9.66 16.43
N ILE A 7 15.39 9.45 16.21
CA ILE A 7 16.03 9.71 14.92
C ILE A 7 15.46 8.80 13.84
N PHE A 8 15.22 7.52 14.14
CA PHE A 8 14.62 6.59 13.21
C PHE A 8 13.21 7.02 12.79
N ILE A 9 12.34 7.38 13.75
CA ILE A 9 11.00 7.90 13.47
C ILE A 9 11.08 9.19 12.64
N ALA A 10 12.00 10.10 13.00
CA ALA A 10 12.24 11.32 12.24
C ALA A 10 12.68 11.02 10.80
N ALA A 11 13.51 9.99 10.59
CA ALA A 11 13.92 9.55 9.26
C ALA A 11 12.76 8.97 8.44
N VAL A 12 11.87 8.20 9.07
CA VAL A 12 10.63 7.71 8.42
C VAL A 12 9.75 8.89 7.98
N LEU A 13 9.50 9.85 8.88
CA LEU A 13 8.73 11.05 8.56
C LEU A 13 9.40 11.88 7.46
N PHE A 14 10.73 12.00 7.52
CA PHE A 14 11.51 12.66 6.48
C PHE A 14 11.36 11.96 5.13
N GLY A 15 11.39 10.62 5.10
CA GLY A 15 11.11 9.80 3.92
C GLY A 15 9.71 10.02 3.33
N ILE A 16 8.69 10.17 4.17
CA ILE A 16 7.35 10.51 3.71
C ILE A 16 7.32 11.92 3.12
N PHE A 17 7.93 12.88 3.82
CA PHE A 17 7.97 14.27 3.43
C PHE A 17 8.68 14.49 2.08
N ILE A 18 9.86 13.89 1.87
CA ILE A 18 10.59 13.98 0.61
C ILE A 18 9.79 13.36 -0.53
N TYR A 19 9.17 12.20 -0.31
CA TYR A 19 8.35 11.53 -1.32
C TYR A 19 7.18 12.41 -1.78
N TRP A 20 6.46 13.02 -0.83
CA TRP A 20 5.36 13.94 -1.13
C TRP A 20 5.85 15.25 -1.79
N ARG A 21 6.96 15.81 -1.32
CA ARG A 21 7.51 17.04 -1.89
C ARG A 21 7.92 16.85 -3.34
N GLU A 22 8.45 15.67 -3.67
CA GLU A 22 8.88 15.30 -5.01
C GLU A 22 7.72 14.88 -5.92
N SER A 23 6.69 14.23 -5.38
CA SER A 23 5.49 13.86 -6.17
C SER A 23 4.76 15.08 -6.73
N ARG A 24 4.81 16.21 -6.01
CA ARG A 24 4.21 17.48 -6.45
C ARG A 24 5.13 18.29 -7.36
N ASN A 25 6.45 18.16 -7.23
CA ASN A 25 7.40 18.92 -8.05
C ASN A 25 8.78 18.22 -8.10
N ASN A 26 9.20 17.82 -9.30
CA ASN A 26 10.47 17.15 -9.59
C ASN A 26 11.53 18.06 -10.26
N GLY A 27 11.41 19.38 -10.10
CA GLY A 27 12.29 20.36 -10.77
C GLY A 27 13.78 20.15 -10.50
N LEU A 28 14.16 19.74 -9.28
CA LEU A 28 15.56 19.45 -8.95
C LEU A 28 16.09 18.24 -9.74
N TYR A 29 15.32 17.15 -9.80
CA TYR A 29 15.70 15.97 -10.58
C TYR A 29 15.81 16.30 -12.06
N ARG A 30 14.85 17.07 -12.60
CA ARG A 30 14.85 17.51 -13.99
C ARG A 30 16.07 18.38 -14.34
N PHE A 31 16.50 19.23 -13.41
CA PHE A 31 17.71 20.02 -13.57
C PHE A 31 18.95 19.13 -13.75
N PHE A 32 19.17 18.18 -12.84
CA PHE A 32 20.29 17.23 -12.96
C PHE A 32 20.19 16.37 -14.21
N ASN A 33 18.98 15.90 -14.55
CA ASN A 33 18.76 15.15 -15.77
C ASN A 33 19.14 15.95 -17.02
N LYS A 34 18.83 17.25 -17.07
CA LYS A 34 19.20 18.14 -18.19
C LYS A 34 20.70 18.39 -18.28
N VAL A 35 21.39 18.46 -17.13
CA VAL A 35 22.84 18.68 -17.06
C VAL A 35 23.61 17.44 -17.50
N ILE A 36 23.15 16.25 -17.10
CA ILE A 36 23.88 14.99 -17.30
C ILE A 36 23.53 14.33 -18.65
N ASN A 37 22.27 14.42 -19.10
CA ASN A 37 21.80 13.71 -20.29
C ASN A 37 21.72 14.60 -21.53
N SER A 38 22.02 13.99 -22.69
CA SER A 38 21.84 14.61 -24.00
C SER A 38 20.35 14.86 -24.30
N LYS A 39 20.03 15.77 -25.23
CA LYS A 39 18.64 16.12 -25.58
C LYS A 39 17.76 14.91 -25.93
N ALA A 40 18.35 13.86 -26.50
CA ALA A 40 17.65 12.63 -26.87
C ALA A 40 17.32 11.73 -25.67
N LEU A 41 18.11 11.80 -24.60
CA LEU A 41 17.95 11.01 -23.36
C LEU A 41 17.36 11.85 -22.22
N GLN A 42 16.89 13.06 -22.52
CA GLN A 42 16.25 13.89 -21.52
C GLN A 42 14.86 13.35 -21.18
N MET A 43 14.53 13.49 -19.90
CA MET A 43 13.25 13.11 -19.35
C MET A 43 12.12 13.90 -20.01
N LYS A 44 11.03 13.22 -20.35
CA LYS A 44 9.87 13.83 -21.01
C LYS A 44 9.18 14.86 -20.11
N PRO A 45 8.50 15.88 -20.67
CA PRO A 45 7.83 16.89 -19.87
C PRO A 45 6.77 16.35 -18.91
N GLU A 46 6.08 15.28 -19.30
CA GLU A 46 4.97 14.67 -18.58
C GLU A 46 5.43 13.70 -17.49
N ASP A 47 6.70 13.30 -17.52
CA ASP A 47 7.26 12.37 -16.56
C ASP A 47 7.54 13.09 -15.22
N LYS A 48 7.07 12.46 -14.13
CA LYS A 48 7.19 12.93 -12.75
C LYS A 48 8.26 12.19 -11.95
N THR A 49 8.99 11.26 -12.56
CA THR A 49 10.08 10.54 -11.90
C THR A 49 11.06 11.50 -11.21
N GLY A 50 11.49 11.11 -10.02
CA GLY A 50 12.43 11.84 -9.20
C GLY A 50 13.56 10.96 -8.69
N PHE A 51 14.27 11.47 -7.68
CA PHE A 51 15.26 10.71 -6.92
C PHE A 51 14.60 9.57 -6.12
N VAL A 52 13.39 9.79 -5.65
CA VAL A 52 12.66 8.87 -4.79
C VAL A 52 11.28 8.54 -5.37
N TYR A 53 10.54 9.54 -5.84
CA TYR A 53 9.20 9.36 -6.41
C TYR A 53 9.25 8.61 -7.74
N LYS A 54 8.40 7.57 -7.88
CA LYS A 54 8.37 6.63 -9.03
C LYS A 54 9.71 5.95 -9.38
N GLN A 55 10.72 6.05 -8.50
CA GLN A 55 12.04 5.51 -8.75
C GLN A 55 12.15 4.05 -8.31
N SER A 56 12.94 3.25 -9.03
CA SER A 56 13.24 1.87 -8.68
C SER A 56 13.97 1.77 -7.34
N PHE A 57 13.83 0.63 -6.63
CA PHE A 57 14.44 0.45 -5.30
C PHE A 57 15.95 0.73 -5.29
N LEU A 58 16.67 0.18 -6.26
CA LEU A 58 18.12 0.30 -6.32
C LEU A 58 18.55 1.75 -6.49
N LEU A 59 17.97 2.46 -7.46
CA LEU A 59 18.29 3.87 -7.69
C LEU A 59 17.88 4.73 -6.49
N ARG A 60 16.72 4.47 -5.89
CA ARG A 60 16.28 5.14 -4.67
C ARG A 60 17.27 4.95 -3.52
N LEU A 61 17.75 3.73 -3.29
CA LEU A 61 18.75 3.43 -2.28
C LEU A 61 20.04 4.22 -2.54
N VAL A 62 20.51 4.25 -3.79
CA VAL A 62 21.71 5.01 -4.18
C VAL A 62 21.52 6.50 -3.92
N PHE A 63 20.40 7.09 -4.33
CA PHE A 63 20.14 8.52 -4.13
C PHE A 63 19.97 8.90 -2.66
N VAL A 64 19.20 8.11 -1.90
CA VAL A 64 19.04 8.33 -0.45
C VAL A 64 20.38 8.17 0.25
N GLY A 65 21.12 7.11 -0.05
CA GLY A 65 22.46 6.89 0.51
C GLY A 65 23.41 8.05 0.21
N PHE A 66 23.44 8.52 -1.04
CA PHE A 66 24.26 9.65 -1.46
C PHE A 66 23.87 10.96 -0.76
N LEU A 67 22.56 11.21 -0.58
CA LEU A 67 22.07 12.36 0.19
C LEU A 67 22.58 12.35 1.63
N PHE A 68 22.54 11.19 2.30
CA PHE A 68 23.07 11.07 3.66
C PHE A 68 24.60 11.14 3.70
N LEU A 69 25.32 10.64 2.68
CA LEU A 69 26.77 10.81 2.57
C LEU A 69 27.17 12.29 2.49
N ILE A 70 26.47 13.09 1.66
CA ILE A 70 26.68 14.54 1.61
C ILE A 70 26.36 15.17 2.97
N GLY A 71 25.23 14.79 3.58
CA GLY A 71 24.83 15.27 4.90
C GLY A 71 25.90 15.02 5.96
N ILE A 72 26.54 13.84 5.96
CA ILE A 72 27.64 13.50 6.86
C ILE A 72 28.82 14.45 6.67
N VAL A 73 29.25 14.66 5.42
CA VAL A 73 30.39 15.52 5.12
C VAL A 73 30.15 16.95 5.63
N VAL A 74 28.94 17.47 5.40
CA VAL A 74 28.54 18.81 5.85
C VAL A 74 28.49 18.89 7.39
N VAL A 75 27.82 17.95 8.04
CA VAL A 75 27.68 17.94 9.51
C VAL A 75 29.03 17.77 10.19
N ARG A 76 29.93 16.94 9.63
CA ARG A 76 31.28 16.72 10.16
C ARG A 76 32.17 17.96 10.10
N PHE A 77 31.89 18.87 9.17
CA PHE A 77 32.56 20.17 9.10
C PHE A 77 32.07 21.13 10.19
N LEU A 78 30.78 21.08 10.52
CA LEU A 78 30.14 21.95 11.52
C LEU A 78 30.39 21.46 12.96
N ILE A 79 30.40 20.14 13.17
CA ILE A 79 30.55 19.49 14.47
C ILE A 79 31.54 18.35 14.32
N PRO A 80 32.61 18.27 15.14
CA PRO A 80 33.52 17.13 15.15
C PRO A 80 32.83 15.94 15.82
N ILE A 81 31.98 15.22 15.08
CA ILE A 81 31.21 14.06 15.58
C ILE A 81 32.03 12.76 15.43
N ASP A 82 32.03 11.93 16.47
CA ASP A 82 32.75 10.66 16.56
C ASP A 82 31.99 9.44 15.99
N VAL A 83 32.69 8.31 15.80
CA VAL A 83 32.35 7.16 14.92
C VAL A 83 31.13 6.30 15.38
N ALA A 84 30.52 6.60 16.54
CA ALA A 84 29.24 5.99 16.99
C ALA A 84 28.04 6.31 16.06
N THR A 85 28.30 7.10 15.04
CA THR A 85 27.41 7.60 14.01
C THR A 85 26.97 6.56 12.98
N ILE A 86 27.77 5.53 12.67
CA ILE A 86 27.51 4.65 11.50
C ILE A 86 26.17 3.91 11.64
N SER A 87 25.84 3.40 12.83
CA SER A 87 24.57 2.72 13.09
C SER A 87 23.38 3.67 12.96
N ILE A 88 23.50 4.89 13.48
CA ILE A 88 22.47 5.93 13.37
C ILE A 88 22.26 6.30 11.89
N PHE A 89 23.32 6.40 11.10
CA PHE A 89 23.23 6.66 9.67
C PHE A 89 22.57 5.52 8.90
N ALA A 90 22.93 4.27 9.18
CA ALA A 90 22.26 3.11 8.58
C ALA A 90 20.76 3.11 8.92
N SER A 91 20.42 3.39 10.19
CA SER A 91 19.04 3.53 10.65
C SER A 91 18.30 4.66 9.93
N MET A 92 18.93 5.82 9.71
CA MET A 92 18.33 6.93 8.96
C MET A 92 18.08 6.59 7.49
N ILE A 93 19.02 5.91 6.82
CA ILE A 93 18.85 5.48 5.43
C ILE A 93 17.68 4.50 5.34
N VAL A 94 17.67 3.47 6.20
CA VAL A 94 16.60 2.45 6.24
C VAL A 94 15.26 3.09 6.58
N GLY A 95 15.21 3.94 7.60
CA GLY A 95 14.00 4.66 8.01
C GLY A 95 13.46 5.55 6.88
N THR A 96 14.33 6.28 6.19
CA THR A 96 13.94 7.09 5.03
C THR A 96 13.36 6.22 3.93
N ILE A 97 14.01 5.12 3.57
CA ILE A 97 13.49 4.18 2.55
C ILE A 97 12.11 3.65 2.96
N ILE A 98 11.96 3.18 4.19
CA ILE A 98 10.67 2.72 4.74
C ILE A 98 9.61 3.82 4.59
N GLY A 99 9.94 5.04 5.00
CA GLY A 99 9.05 6.21 4.87
C GLY A 99 8.59 6.46 3.43
N THR A 100 9.49 6.30 2.45
CA THR A 100 9.14 6.50 1.03
C THR A 100 8.20 5.41 0.49
N TYR A 101 8.30 4.19 1.01
CA TYR A 101 7.37 3.11 0.66
C TYR A 101 6.02 3.27 1.34
N LEU A 102 6.00 3.70 2.61
CA LEU A 102 4.77 4.06 3.30
C LEU A 102 4.04 5.17 2.56
N ALA A 103 4.77 6.22 2.15
CA ALA A 103 4.20 7.30 1.36
C ALA A 103 3.63 6.78 0.04
N ASN A 104 4.40 5.97 -0.71
CA ASN A 104 3.89 5.37 -1.95
C ASN A 104 2.61 4.57 -1.73
N PHE A 105 2.53 3.79 -0.65
CA PHE A 105 1.33 3.05 -0.29
C PHE A 105 0.15 3.98 0.00
N ILE A 106 0.34 5.01 0.83
CA ILE A 106 -0.70 5.99 1.17
C ILE A 106 -1.21 6.70 -0.09
N PHE A 107 -0.32 7.24 -0.91
CA PHE A 107 -0.70 7.95 -2.14
C PHE A 107 -1.42 7.03 -3.13
N LYS A 108 -0.94 5.79 -3.31
CA LYS A 108 -1.59 4.82 -4.19
C LYS A 108 -2.96 4.39 -3.65
N SER A 109 -3.09 4.23 -2.34
CA SER A 109 -4.39 3.93 -1.73
C SER A 109 -5.37 5.08 -1.90
N SER A 110 -4.92 6.34 -1.77
CA SER A 110 -5.79 7.50 -2.03
C SER A 110 -6.29 7.54 -3.47
N GLU A 111 -5.42 7.28 -4.44
CA GLU A 111 -5.77 7.23 -5.87
C GLU A 111 -6.75 6.08 -6.18
N VAL A 112 -6.53 4.89 -5.62
CA VAL A 112 -7.43 3.75 -5.78
C VAL A 112 -8.77 3.97 -5.05
N ILE A 113 -8.76 4.63 -3.90
CA ILE A 113 -10.00 4.97 -3.17
C ILE A 113 -10.81 5.97 -3.99
N GLU A 114 -10.19 6.98 -4.59
CA GLU A 114 -10.89 7.97 -5.43
C GLU A 114 -11.53 7.29 -6.65
N GLU A 115 -10.79 6.43 -7.36
CA GLU A 115 -11.32 5.68 -8.52
C GLU A 115 -12.38 4.65 -8.15
N GLN A 116 -12.28 4.04 -6.96
CA GLN A 116 -13.29 3.12 -6.44
C GLN A 116 -14.46 3.83 -5.75
N THR A 117 -14.38 5.12 -5.44
CA THR A 117 -15.51 5.82 -4.81
C THR A 117 -16.67 5.92 -5.81
N ASP A 118 -16.37 6.17 -7.08
CA ASP A 118 -17.36 6.18 -8.16
C ASP A 118 -18.02 4.79 -8.36
N SER A 119 -17.26 3.70 -8.26
CA SER A 119 -17.82 2.33 -8.34
C SER A 119 -18.52 1.87 -7.06
N LEU A 120 -18.05 2.32 -5.90
CA LEU A 120 -18.67 2.05 -4.60
C LEU A 120 -19.97 2.83 -4.43
N GLU A 121 -20.09 4.03 -5.02
CA GLU A 121 -21.36 4.76 -5.07
C GLU A 121 -22.41 3.98 -5.87
N ASP A 122 -22.07 3.47 -7.05
CA ASP A 122 -22.94 2.60 -7.84
C ASP A 122 -23.30 1.31 -7.11
N ILE A 123 -22.33 0.63 -6.48
CA ILE A 123 -22.59 -0.60 -5.71
C ILE A 123 -23.46 -0.31 -4.47
N MET A 124 -23.29 0.85 -3.84
CA MET A 124 -24.08 1.25 -2.67
C MET A 124 -25.50 1.62 -3.08
N GLN A 125 -25.68 2.30 -4.21
CA GLN A 125 -27.00 2.56 -4.82
C GLN A 125 -27.69 1.24 -5.18
N ASP A 126 -27.02 0.32 -5.87
CA ASP A 126 -27.51 -1.02 -6.21
C ASP A 126 -27.90 -1.84 -4.96
N THR A 127 -27.14 -1.70 -3.87
CA THR A 127 -27.42 -2.43 -2.61
C THR A 127 -28.58 -1.80 -1.85
N ILE A 128 -28.74 -0.48 -1.90
CA ILE A 128 -29.90 0.22 -1.33
C ILE A 128 -31.16 -0.10 -2.13
N GLU A 129 -31.06 -0.19 -3.45
CA GLU A 129 -32.17 -0.53 -4.35
C GLU A 129 -32.60 -1.99 -4.15
N LYS A 130 -31.65 -2.93 -4.15
CA LYS A 130 -31.92 -4.33 -3.77
C LYS A 130 -32.50 -4.43 -2.36
N GLY A 131 -31.98 -3.65 -1.41
CA GLY A 131 -32.49 -3.60 -0.03
C GLY A 131 -33.93 -3.10 0.06
N LYS A 132 -34.31 -2.15 -0.79
CA LYS A 132 -35.72 -1.71 -0.94
C LYS A 132 -36.57 -2.82 -1.54
N ASP A 133 -36.11 -3.47 -2.60
CA ASP A 133 -36.82 -4.60 -3.21
C ASP A 133 -37.05 -5.73 -2.20
N PHE A 134 -36.06 -6.05 -1.35
CA PHE A 134 -36.21 -7.05 -0.28
C PHE A 134 -37.22 -6.63 0.80
N ILE A 135 -37.29 -5.34 1.16
CA ILE A 135 -38.27 -4.81 2.13
C ILE A 135 -39.67 -4.81 1.52
N GLU A 136 -39.78 -4.49 0.24
CA GLU A 136 -41.04 -4.47 -0.51
C GLU A 136 -41.59 -5.89 -0.73
N ASP A 137 -40.72 -6.86 -1.03
CA ASP A 137 -41.06 -8.30 -1.08
C ASP A 137 -41.52 -8.86 0.28
N LEU A 138 -40.97 -8.34 1.38
CA LEU A 138 -41.37 -8.71 2.74
C LEU A 138 -42.70 -8.06 3.16
N THR A 139 -43.01 -6.88 2.64
CA THR A 139 -44.25 -6.14 2.96
C THR A 139 -45.43 -6.58 2.09
N SER A 140 -45.17 -7.11 0.88
CA SER A 140 -46.20 -7.52 -0.09
C SER A 140 -46.69 -8.97 0.08
N LYS A 141 -46.18 -9.71 1.07
CA LYS A 141 -46.53 -11.12 1.34
C LYS A 141 -47.35 -11.31 2.62
N ASP A 142 -48.34 -10.45 2.84
CA ASP A 142 -49.31 -10.60 3.93
C ASP A 142 -50.55 -11.45 3.56
N ASP A 143 -50.56 -12.14 2.41
CA ASP A 143 -51.53 -13.20 2.13
C ASP A 143 -50.87 -14.58 2.22
N LEU A 144 -50.91 -15.14 3.43
CA LEU A 144 -50.55 -16.52 3.72
C LEU A 144 -51.63 -17.47 3.17
N GLU A 145 -51.55 -17.82 1.88
CA GLU A 145 -52.00 -19.14 1.46
C GLU A 145 -51.02 -20.18 2.03
N ILE A 146 -51.48 -20.90 3.06
CA ILE A 146 -50.77 -22.00 3.68
C ILE A 146 -50.77 -23.18 2.71
N GLU A 147 -49.89 -23.15 1.70
CA GLU A 147 -49.49 -24.37 0.98
C GLU A 147 -48.40 -25.07 1.79
N THR A 148 -48.88 -26.03 2.58
CA THR A 148 -48.17 -27.21 3.12
C THR A 148 -46.68 -27.32 2.76
N VAL A 149 -45.83 -26.79 3.65
CA VAL A 149 -44.40 -27.13 3.68
C VAL A 149 -44.29 -28.63 3.92
N LYS A 150 -44.02 -29.37 2.83
CA LYS A 150 -43.59 -30.77 2.88
C LYS A 150 -42.31 -30.79 3.73
N ARG A 151 -42.41 -31.32 4.95
CA ARG A 151 -41.25 -31.65 5.78
C ARG A 151 -40.36 -32.63 5.00
N GLU A 152 -39.31 -32.12 4.36
CA GLU A 152 -38.18 -32.96 4.01
C GLU A 152 -37.52 -33.41 5.31
N GLN A 153 -37.57 -34.72 5.51
CA GLN A 153 -36.99 -35.44 6.63
C GLN A 153 -35.48 -35.16 6.71
N PRO A 154 -34.87 -35.17 7.90
CA PRO A 154 -33.43 -34.96 8.05
C PRO A 154 -32.68 -35.97 7.17
N LYS A 155 -31.78 -35.46 6.32
CA LYS A 155 -30.83 -36.28 5.56
C LYS A 155 -30.18 -37.28 6.51
N VAL A 156 -30.48 -38.56 6.29
CA VAL A 156 -29.82 -39.69 6.95
C VAL A 156 -28.31 -39.50 6.79
N GLU A 157 -27.57 -39.53 7.90
CA GLU A 157 -26.11 -39.50 7.92
C GLU A 157 -25.56 -40.56 6.94
N GLU A 158 -24.96 -40.12 5.84
CA GLU A 158 -24.30 -41.04 4.92
C GLU A 158 -23.05 -41.59 5.60
N LYS A 159 -22.98 -42.93 5.72
CA LYS A 159 -21.83 -43.65 6.28
C LYS A 159 -20.52 -43.19 5.64
N SER A 160 -19.53 -42.90 6.49
CA SER A 160 -18.19 -42.48 6.08
C SER A 160 -17.57 -43.47 5.09
N ALA A 161 -16.78 -42.97 4.14
CA ALA A 161 -16.13 -43.76 3.09
C ALA A 161 -15.36 -44.98 3.64
N ARG A 162 -14.86 -44.89 4.87
CA ARG A 162 -14.15 -45.97 5.56
C ARG A 162 -15.06 -47.14 5.94
N GLU A 163 -16.29 -46.89 6.36
CA GLU A 163 -17.28 -47.93 6.68
C GLU A 163 -17.78 -48.63 5.42
N ARG A 164 -17.92 -47.86 4.32
CA ARG A 164 -18.28 -48.42 3.00
C ARG A 164 -17.21 -49.36 2.44
N LEU A 165 -15.94 -49.15 2.78
CA LEU A 165 -14.83 -50.01 2.38
C LEU A 165 -14.76 -51.30 3.23
N LYS A 166 -15.09 -51.21 4.52
CA LYS A 166 -15.17 -52.36 5.42
C LYS A 166 -16.34 -53.30 5.07
N ASP A 167 -17.51 -52.76 4.75
CA ASP A 167 -18.68 -53.57 4.32
C ASP A 167 -18.43 -54.33 3.01
N LYS A 168 -17.49 -53.85 2.17
CA LYS A 168 -17.08 -54.52 0.93
C LYS A 168 -15.95 -55.53 1.10
N GLY A 169 -15.46 -55.75 2.32
CA GLY A 169 -14.41 -56.73 2.62
C GLY A 169 -13.04 -56.40 2.00
N LEU A 170 -12.79 -55.13 1.69
CA LEU A 170 -11.54 -54.65 1.09
C LEU A 170 -10.51 -54.16 2.15
N LEU A 171 -10.89 -54.23 3.44
CA LEU A 171 -10.10 -53.94 4.65
C LEU A 171 -10.38 -55.04 5.67
#